data_AF-A0A259C7B7-F1
#
_entry.id   AF-A0A259C7B7-F1
#
_cell.length_a   1.000
_cell.length_b   1.000
_cell.length_c   1.000
_cell.angle_alpha   90.00
_cell.angle_beta   90.00
_cell.angle_gamma   90.00
#
_symmetry.space_group_name_H-M   'P 1'
#
loop_
_entity.id
_entity.type
_entity.pdbx_description
1 polymer ?
#
loop_
_entity_poly.entity_id
_entity_poly.type
_entity_poly.pdbx_seq_one_letter_code
_entity_poly.pdbx_strand_id
1 'polypeptide(L)' 'MSTLTPIQLFISFSKIGMSGFGGVLPWARRTLVEQDKVLSSEEFSAMLGICQIVPGPNIVNLAVCVGARFAGA' A
#
# COMPACT_ATOMS: atom_id res chain seq x y z
N MET A 1 0.87 9.24 14.39
CA MET A 1 0.99 8.61 13.06
C MET A 1 2.46 8.32 12.85
N SER A 2 2.86 7.06 12.89
CA SER A 2 4.26 6.65 12.89
C SER A 2 4.85 6.80 11.49
N THR A 3 5.89 7.63 11.34
CA THR A 3 6.64 7.77 10.09
C THR A 3 7.27 6.42 9.75
N LEU A 4 6.86 5.82 8.62
CA LEU A 4 7.47 4.58 8.14
C LEU A 4 8.84 4.87 7.55
N THR A 5 9.84 4.10 7.98
CA THR A 5 11.16 4.19 7.35
C THR A 5 11.13 3.59 5.94
N PRO A 6 12.00 4.04 5.00
CA PRO A 6 12.06 3.48 3.65
C PRO A 6 12.24 1.96 3.61
N ILE A 7 13.00 1.41 4.57
CA ILE A 7 13.22 -0.04 4.72
C ILE A 7 11.91 -0.76 5.09
N GLN A 8 11.10 -0.19 5.98
CA GLN A 8 9.81 -0.79 6.35
C GLN A 8 8.85 -0.81 5.15
N LEU A 9 8.78 0.26 4.38
CA LEU A 9 8.01 0.30 3.13
C LEU A 9 8.49 -0.78 2.15
N PHE A 10 9.80 -0.87 1.93
CA PHE A 10 10.38 -1.88 1.04
C PHE A 10 10.01 -3.31 1.47
N ILE A 11 10.11 -3.64 2.76
CA ILE A 11 9.76 -4.96 3.28
C ILE A 11 8.26 -5.24 3.12
N SER A 12 7.38 -4.29 3.45
CA SER A 12 5.94 -4.49 3.36
C SER A 12 5.47 -4.66 1.91
N PHE A 13 5.96 -3.85 0.97
CA PHE A 13 5.63 -4.02 -0.45
C PHE A 13 6.25 -5.29 -1.07
N SER A 14 7.44 -5.70 -0.63
CA SER A 14 8.05 -6.96 -1.06
C SER A 14 7.23 -8.18 -0.61
N LYS A 15 6.72 -8.17 0.64
CA LYS A 15 5.78 -9.20 1.13
C LYS A 15 4.50 -9.23 0.30
N ILE A 16 3.91 -8.07 0.03
CA ILE A 16 2.69 -7.96 -0.81
C ILE A 16 2.96 -8.54 -2.21
N GLY A 17 4.08 -8.21 -2.85
CA GLY A 17 4.45 -8.71 -4.17
C GLY A 17 4.69 -10.22 -4.20
N MET A 18 5.34 -10.78 -3.19
CA MET A 18 5.55 -12.24 -3.07
C MET A 18 4.25 -13.00 -2.80
N SER A 19 3.26 -12.36 -2.17
CA SER A 19 1.93 -12.92 -1.92
C SER A 19 0.99 -12.90 -3.13
N GLY A 20 1.51 -12.67 -4.35
CA GLY A 20 0.71 -12.52 -5.58
C GLY A 20 -0.09 -13.74 -6.03
N PHE A 21 0.05 -14.89 -5.37
CA PHE A 21 -0.76 -16.08 -5.66
C PHE A 21 -2.19 -15.90 -5.12
N GLY A 22 -3.17 -15.66 -6.01
CA GLY A 22 -4.58 -15.47 -5.66
C GLY A 22 -5.05 -14.02 -5.51
N GLY A 23 -4.19 -13.03 -5.79
CA GLY A 23 -4.51 -11.61 -5.76
C GLY A 23 -3.80 -10.84 -4.67
N VAL A 24 -3.18 -9.72 -5.04
CA VAL A 24 -2.36 -8.87 -4.15
C VAL A 24 -3.15 -7.88 -3.30
N LEU A 25 -4.39 -7.58 -3.69
CA LEU A 25 -5.20 -6.55 -3.03
C LEU A 25 -5.65 -6.91 -1.59
N PRO A 26 -6.12 -8.14 -1.30
CA PRO A 26 -6.45 -8.55 0.07
C PRO A 26 -5.23 -8.49 1.00
N TRP A 27 -4.05 -8.86 0.47
CA TRP A 27 -2.78 -8.77 1.19
C TRP A 27 -2.37 -7.33 1.45
N ALA A 28 -2.50 -6.44 0.45
CA ALA A 28 -2.23 -5.02 0.64
C ALA A 28 -3.11 -4.41 1.72
N ARG A 29 -4.42 -4.72 1.74
CA ARG A 29 -5.33 -4.25 2.79
C ARG A 29 -4.94 -4.79 4.16
N ARG A 30 -4.69 -6.11 4.28
CA ARG A 30 -4.30 -6.75 5.54
C ARG A 30 -3.00 -6.14 6.09
N THR A 31 -1.99 -5.98 5.25
CA THR A 31 -0.70 -5.44 5.69
C THR A 31 -0.81 -3.94 6.03
N LEU A 32 -1.37 -3.12 5.14
CA LEU A 32 -1.37 -1.66 5.32
C LEU A 32 -2.39 -1.16 6.36
N VAL A 33 -3.52 -1.85 6.54
CA VAL A 33 -4.60 -1.42 7.45
C VAL A 33 -4.57 -2.19 8.77
N GLU A 34 -4.45 -3.52 8.72
CA GLU A 34 -4.63 -4.36 9.91
C GLU A 34 -3.32 -4.61 10.67
N GLN A 35 -2.25 -4.97 9.96
CA GLN A 35 -0.97 -5.34 10.57
C GLN A 35 -0.11 -4.13 10.90
N ASP A 36 0.30 -3.39 9.86
CA ASP A 36 1.23 -2.27 9.98
C ASP A 36 0.51 -0.97 10.37
N LYS A 37 -0.83 -0.94 10.26
CA LYS A 37 -1.71 0.19 10.62
C LYS A 37 -1.22 1.53 10.07
N VAL A 38 -0.74 1.48 8.83
CA VAL A 38 -0.24 2.62 8.06
C VAL A 38 -1.39 3.53 7.66
N LEU A 39 -2.53 2.92 7.31
CA LEU A 39 -3.72 3.58 6.81
C LEU A 39 -4.95 3.14 7.58
N SER A 40 -5.91 4.05 7.76
CA SER A 40 -7.27 3.66 8.14
C SER A 40 -7.96 2.91 6.98
N SER A 41 -9.05 2.20 7.29
CA SER A 41 -9.84 1.50 6.26
C SER A 41 -10.43 2.49 5.24
N GLU A 42 -10.81 3.68 5.69
CA GLU A 42 -11.32 4.77 4.85
C GLU A 42 -10.21 5.35 3.96
N GLU A 43 -9.03 5.63 4.52
CA GLU A 43 -7.89 6.15 3.77
C GLU A 43 -7.42 5.18 2.69
N PHE A 44 -7.36 3.89 3.01
CA PHE A 44 -7.03 2.83 2.05
C PHE A 44 -8.05 2.79 0.90
N SER A 45 -9.35 2.85 1.21
CA SER A 45 -10.42 2.79 0.20
C SER A 45 -10.42 4.02 -0.70
N ALA A 46 -10.18 5.21 -0.14
CA ALA A 46 -10.06 6.45 -0.91
C ALA A 46 -8.85 6.41 -1.87
N MET A 47 -7.68 5.98 -1.38
CA MET A 47 -6.49 5.84 -2.23
C MET A 47 -6.66 4.77 -3.31
N LEU A 48 -7.26 3.62 -2.96
CA LEU A 48 -7.56 2.57 -3.94
C LEU A 48 -8.51 3.08 -5.02
N GLY A 49 -9.54 3.85 -4.65
CA GLY A 49 -10.46 4.48 -5.60
C GLY A 49 -9.73 5.36 -6.62
N ILE A 50 -8.75 6.15 -6.18
CA ILE A 50 -7.90 6.95 -7.08
C ILE A 50 -7.06 6.03 -7.97
N CYS A 51 -6.41 5.00 -7.39
CA CYS A 51 -5.53 4.09 -8.13
C CYS A 51 -6.25 3.33 -9.25
N GLN A 52 -7.56 3.09 -9.11
CA GLN A 52 -8.40 2.40 -10.11
C GLN A 52 -8.74 3.28 -11.32
N ILE A 53 -8.70 4.60 -11.14
CA ILE A 53 -8.97 5.56 -12.22
C ILE A 53 -7.70 5.84 -13.02
N VAL A 54 -6.53 5.74 -12.38
CA VAL A 54 -5.22 5.95 -13.01
C VAL A 54 -4.85 4.73 -13.86
N PRO A 55 -4.34 4.91 -15.10
CA PRO A 55 -3.89 3.79 -15.91
C PRO A 55 -2.76 3.02 -15.22
N GLY A 56 -2.76 1.70 -15.37
CA GLY A 56 -1.72 0.81 -14.86
C GLY A 56 -2.16 -0.11 -13.72
N PRO A 57 -1.20 -0.78 -13.05
CA PRO A 57 -1.50 -1.74 -12.00
C PRO A 57 -1.84 -1.02 -10.69
N ASN A 58 -3.07 -1.22 -10.21
CA ASN A 58 -3.59 -0.63 -8.97
C ASN A 58 -2.63 -0.70 -7.76
N ILE A 59 -2.01 -1.86 -7.53
CA ILE A 59 -1.10 -2.04 -6.38
C ILE A 59 0.21 -1.29 -6.55
N VAL A 60 0.69 -1.11 -7.78
CA VAL A 60 1.88 -0.30 -8.05
C VAL A 60 1.54 1.17 -7.81
N ASN A 61 0.39 1.64 -8.30
CA ASN A 61 -0.09 3.00 -8.05
C ASN A 61 -0.25 3.25 -6.54
N LEU A 62 -0.82 2.29 -5.81
CA LEU A 62 -0.97 2.36 -4.36
C LEU A 62 0.38 2.45 -3.66
N ALA A 63 1.38 1.67 -4.10
CA ALA A 63 2.73 1.71 -3.56
C ALA A 63 3.39 3.08 -3.72
N VAL A 64 3.22 3.70 -4.90
CA VAL A 64 3.71 5.05 -5.17
C VAL A 64 3.00 6.08 -4.30
N CYS A 65 1.67 6.04 -4.20
CA CYS A 65 0.90 6.96 -3.37
C CYS A 65 1.25 6.86 -1.87
N VAL A 66 1.37 5.63 -1.36
CA VAL A 66 1.75 5.38 0.04
C VAL A 66 3.21 5.81 0.28
N GLY A 67 4.12 5.47 -0.63
CA GLY A 67 5.53 5.89 -0.56
C GLY A 67 5.67 7.42 -0.54
N ALA A 68 4.99 8.12 -1.45
CA ALA A 68 5.00 9.58 -1.52
C ALA A 68 4.46 10.24 -0.25
N ARG A 69 3.46 9.62 0.40
CA ARG A 69 2.83 10.16 1.61
C ARG A 69 3.64 9.94 2.89
N PHE A 70 4.27 8.78 3.06
CA PHE A 70 4.90 8.41 4.35
C PHE A 70 6.42 8.46 4.34
N ALA A 71 7.05 8.38 3.17
CA ALA A 71 8.50 8.45 3.01
C ALA A 71 8.90 9.37 1.85
N GLY A 72 8.08 10.39 1.58
CA GLY A 72 8.39 11.43 0.59
C GLY A 72 9.78 12.03 0.82
N ALA A 73 10.45 12.34 -0.31
CA ALA A 73 11.83 12.83 -0.40
C ALA A 73 12.17 13.98 0.56
#